data_AF-A0A0R3SVW3-F1
#
_entry.id   AF-A0A0R3SVW3-F1
#
_cell.length_a   1.000
_cell.length_b   1.000
_cell.length_c   1.000
_cell.angle_alpha   90.00
_cell.angle_beta   90.00
_cell.angle_gamma   90.00
#
_symmetry.space_group_name_H-M   'P 1'
#
loop_
_entity.id
_entity.type
_entity.pdbx_description
1 polymer ?
#
loop_
_entity_poly.entity_id
_entity_poly.type
_entity_poly.pdbx_seq_one_letter_code
_entity_poly.pdbx_strand_id
1 'polypeptide(L)'
;MRAQARKALGKTEEAINDLKRILDIEPRNSVALKDLSAWTGEVDLHAGSINSLYKLIDVSKATNAPDLCRIKISEVGFEEVPTESQKKSTLSTPCGDGSASKTSTSSMPKEPPTNWFQLERDLRELIPPGGSLTPQAVDYLCSLKPQNYGTVIGGSLTSSCLGRLITAMGASSSLSLSQKAERLKALANLPRFNVAWMLAEDSDRQAVDRLLQEIPAELSESLKLLFV
;
A
#
# COMPACT_ATOMS: atom_id res chain seq x y z
N MET A 1 -0.02 -36.91 7.22
CA MET A 1 0.92 -35.80 7.54
C MET A 1 2.07 -36.29 8.39
N ARG A 2 3.27 -35.66 8.35
CA ARG A 2 4.45 -36.05 9.14
C ARG A 2 4.17 -36.09 10.66
N ALA A 3 3.41 -35.10 11.16
CA ALA A 3 2.99 -35.03 12.56
C ALA A 3 2.21 -36.28 13.00
N GLN A 4 1.25 -36.76 12.19
CA GLN A 4 0.43 -37.93 12.49
C GLN A 4 1.26 -39.23 12.53
N ALA A 5 2.25 -39.37 11.63
CA ALA A 5 3.15 -40.51 11.65
C ALA A 5 4.00 -40.54 12.93
N ARG A 6 4.49 -39.38 13.39
CA ARG A 6 5.23 -39.25 14.66
C ARG A 6 4.35 -39.52 15.87
N LYS A 7 3.08 -39.09 15.83
CA LYS A 7 2.09 -39.41 16.85
C LYS A 7 1.86 -40.92 16.96
N ALA A 8 1.72 -41.62 15.83
CA ALA A 8 1.57 -43.08 15.80
C ALA A 8 2.81 -43.83 16.34
N LEU A 9 3.98 -43.21 16.27
CA LEU A 9 5.25 -43.71 16.84
C LEU A 9 5.45 -43.34 18.32
N GLY A 10 4.44 -42.74 18.99
CA GLY A 10 4.54 -42.32 20.39
C GLY A 10 5.36 -41.04 20.63
N LYS A 11 5.87 -40.41 19.56
CA LYS A 11 6.67 -39.17 19.61
C LYS A 11 5.77 -37.94 19.61
N THR A 12 5.02 -37.75 20.68
CA THR A 12 4.01 -36.68 20.82
C THR A 12 4.60 -35.28 20.75
N GLU A 13 5.74 -35.02 21.39
CA GLU A 13 6.38 -33.70 21.41
C GLU A 13 6.87 -33.26 20.02
N GLU A 14 7.51 -34.17 19.28
CA GLU A 14 7.95 -33.91 17.89
C GLU A 14 6.75 -33.65 16.96
N ALA A 15 5.64 -34.37 17.18
CA ALA A 15 4.41 -34.19 16.43
C ALA A 15 3.76 -32.82 16.70
N ILE A 16 3.77 -32.36 17.95
CA ILE A 16 3.30 -31.01 18.33
C ILE A 16 4.17 -29.92 17.70
N ASN A 17 5.50 -30.10 17.67
CA ASN A 17 6.41 -29.13 17.04
C ASN A 17 6.16 -29.02 15.53
N ASP A 18 5.93 -30.15 14.85
CA ASP A 18 5.53 -30.13 13.44
C ASP A 18 4.22 -29.35 13.20
N LEU A 19 3.23 -29.48 14.09
CA LEU A 19 1.97 -28.73 14.01
C LEU A 19 2.18 -27.23 14.26
N LYS A 20 3.05 -26.85 15.20
CA LYS A 20 3.40 -25.44 15.45
C LYS A 20 4.03 -24.80 14.21
N ARG A 21 4.96 -25.49 13.54
CA ARG A 21 5.56 -25.01 12.29
C ARG A 21 4.52 -24.84 11.17
N ILE A 22 3.50 -25.69 11.13
CA ILE A 22 2.39 -25.52 10.17
C ILE A 22 1.60 -24.26 10.48
N LEU A 23 1.34 -23.97 11.76
CA LEU A 23 0.64 -22.76 12.19
C LEU A 23 1.46 -21.48 11.99
N ASP A 24 2.79 -21.56 12.02
CA ASP A 24 3.67 -20.42 11.69
C ASP A 24 3.55 -20.01 10.22
N ILE A 25 3.28 -20.98 9.32
CA ILE A 25 3.11 -20.74 7.88
C ILE A 25 1.64 -20.44 7.55
N GLU A 26 0.72 -21.15 8.18
CA GLU A 26 -0.73 -21.03 7.98
C GLU A 26 -1.46 -20.87 9.33
N PRO A 27 -1.55 -19.64 9.85
CA PRO A 27 -2.13 -19.38 11.18
C PRO A 27 -3.61 -19.79 11.33
N ARG A 28 -4.31 -20.01 10.22
CA ARG A 28 -5.73 -20.43 10.18
C ARG A 28 -5.94 -21.87 9.72
N ASN A 29 -4.89 -22.70 9.76
CA ASN A 29 -5.02 -24.11 9.39
C ASN A 29 -5.86 -24.87 10.43
N SER A 30 -7.12 -25.16 10.06
CA SER A 30 -8.10 -25.81 10.95
C SER A 30 -7.72 -27.24 11.34
N VAL A 31 -6.97 -27.94 10.49
CA VAL A 31 -6.51 -29.31 10.78
C VAL A 31 -5.42 -29.27 11.85
N ALA A 32 -4.44 -28.39 11.70
CA ALA A 32 -3.37 -28.24 12.68
C ALA A 32 -3.89 -27.78 14.04
N LEU A 33 -4.86 -26.85 14.08
CA LEU A 33 -5.49 -26.40 15.33
C LEU A 33 -6.24 -27.52 16.04
N LYS A 34 -7.01 -28.34 15.30
CA LYS A 34 -7.76 -29.48 15.86
C LYS A 34 -6.84 -30.57 16.39
N ASP A 35 -5.79 -30.92 15.64
CA ASP A 35 -4.84 -31.97 16.05
C ASP A 35 -4.03 -31.50 17.27
N LEU A 36 -3.67 -30.22 17.33
CA LEU A 36 -2.92 -29.66 18.45
C LEU A 36 -3.78 -29.61 19.73
N SER A 37 -5.03 -29.13 19.64
CA SER A 37 -5.95 -29.13 20.79
C SER A 37 -6.26 -30.55 21.28
N ALA A 38 -6.44 -31.50 20.36
CA ALA A 38 -6.67 -32.90 20.71
C ALA A 38 -5.46 -33.56 21.41
N TRP A 39 -4.23 -33.12 21.10
CA TRP A 39 -3.02 -33.76 21.65
C TRP A 39 -2.46 -33.08 22.90
N THR A 40 -2.73 -31.78 23.09
CA THR A 40 -2.28 -31.00 24.25
C THR A 40 -3.37 -30.90 25.33
N GLY A 41 -4.64 -31.11 24.97
CA GLY A 41 -5.76 -30.92 25.89
C GLY A 41 -6.00 -29.45 26.28
N GLU A 42 -5.27 -28.52 25.65
CA GLU A 42 -5.29 -27.10 25.96
C GLU A 42 -6.26 -26.41 25.00
N VAL A 43 -7.43 -26.00 25.52
CA VAL A 43 -8.52 -25.41 24.74
C VAL A 43 -8.28 -23.92 24.43
N ASP A 44 -7.25 -23.31 25.03
CA ASP A 44 -6.98 -21.87 24.96
C ASP A 44 -5.63 -21.50 24.33
N LEU A 45 -5.24 -22.19 23.26
CA LEU A 45 -4.08 -21.77 22.45
C LEU A 45 -4.47 -20.66 21.45
N HIS A 46 -4.81 -19.49 22.00
CA HIS A 46 -4.71 -18.20 21.30
C HIS A 46 -3.45 -17.42 21.73
N ALA A 47 -2.44 -18.07 22.33
CA ALA A 47 -1.24 -17.37 22.80
C ALA A 47 -0.02 -17.45 21.87
N GLY A 48 -0.22 -17.80 20.60
CA GLY A 48 0.85 -17.76 19.59
C GLY A 48 0.31 -17.29 18.25
N SER A 49 0.66 -16.05 17.88
CA SER A 49 0.40 -15.43 16.58
C SER A 49 -0.93 -14.65 16.43
N ILE A 50 -0.76 -13.31 16.38
CA ILE A 50 -1.61 -12.25 15.79
C ILE A 50 -2.61 -11.45 16.68
N ASN A 51 -3.27 -11.95 17.74
CA ASN A 51 -4.25 -11.10 18.49
C ASN A 51 -3.76 -10.29 19.69
N SER A 52 -2.45 -10.21 19.99
CA SER A 52 -2.01 -9.35 21.11
C SER A 52 -2.33 -7.86 20.90
N LEU A 53 -2.57 -7.42 19.64
CA LEU A 53 -3.02 -6.06 19.32
C LEU A 53 -4.53 -5.88 19.12
N TYR A 54 -5.31 -6.96 18.95
CA TYR A 54 -6.76 -6.88 18.69
C TYR A 54 -7.64 -7.19 19.91
N LYS A 55 -7.04 -7.50 21.07
CA LYS A 55 -7.78 -7.77 22.32
C LYS A 55 -8.53 -6.56 22.92
N LEU A 56 -8.56 -5.42 22.24
CA LEU A 56 -9.38 -4.27 22.63
C LEU A 56 -10.81 -4.30 22.09
N ILE A 57 -11.16 -5.19 21.16
CA ILE A 57 -12.51 -5.24 20.59
C ILE A 57 -13.22 -6.50 21.05
N ASP A 58 -14.06 -6.34 22.07
CA ASP A 58 -14.99 -7.35 22.54
C ASP A 58 -16.18 -7.46 21.57
N VAL A 59 -16.07 -8.34 20.58
CA VAL A 59 -17.11 -8.59 19.55
C VAL A 59 -18.41 -9.10 20.18
N SER A 60 -18.38 -9.62 21.43
CA SER A 60 -19.60 -10.02 22.14
C SER A 60 -20.52 -8.86 22.50
N LYS A 61 -19.99 -7.62 22.54
CA LYS A 61 -20.80 -6.39 22.69
C LYS A 61 -21.44 -5.91 21.38
N ALA A 62 -21.00 -6.41 20.21
CA ALA A 62 -21.48 -5.95 18.91
C ALA A 62 -22.78 -6.65 18.45
N THR A 63 -23.23 -7.71 19.12
CA THR A 63 -24.38 -8.52 18.69
C THR A 63 -25.75 -7.96 19.14
N ASN A 64 -25.80 -6.81 19.81
CA ASN A 64 -27.06 -6.20 20.28
C ASN A 64 -27.28 -4.76 19.79
N ALA A 65 -26.85 -4.43 18.57
CA ALA A 65 -27.25 -3.20 17.91
C ALA A 65 -28.31 -3.51 16.83
N PRO A 66 -29.60 -3.18 17.04
CA PRO A 66 -30.64 -3.37 16.04
C PRO A 66 -30.67 -2.15 15.11
N ASP A 67 -29.64 -1.94 14.28
CA ASP A 67 -29.79 -0.97 13.17
C ASP A 67 -28.78 -1.06 12.02
N LEU A 68 -28.24 -2.25 11.73
CA LEU A 68 -27.59 -2.46 10.43
C LEU A 68 -28.66 -2.73 9.38
N CYS A 69 -29.26 -1.65 8.88
CA CYS A 69 -30.18 -1.69 7.75
C CYS A 69 -29.49 -2.31 6.54
N ARG A 70 -29.90 -3.55 6.22
CA ARG A 70 -29.48 -4.30 5.04
C ARG A 70 -29.95 -3.52 3.81
N ILE A 71 -29.03 -2.90 3.07
CA ILE A 71 -29.36 -2.27 1.79
C ILE A 71 -29.91 -3.38 0.89
N LYS A 72 -31.14 -3.21 0.41
CA LYS A 72 -31.84 -4.18 -0.43
C LYS A 72 -31.29 -4.02 -1.85
N ILE A 73 -30.44 -4.95 -2.29
CA ILE A 73 -29.95 -4.98 -3.66
C ILE A 73 -31.12 -5.38 -4.54
N SER A 74 -31.56 -4.47 -5.41
CA SER A 74 -32.53 -4.77 -6.47
C SER A 74 -31.80 -5.38 -7.66
N GLU A 75 -32.26 -6.56 -8.06
CA GLU A 75 -31.86 -7.28 -9.27
C GLU A 75 -32.24 -6.45 -10.51
N VAL A 76 -31.24 -6.07 -11.31
CA VAL A 76 -31.48 -5.50 -12.65
C VAL A 76 -31.39 -6.66 -13.62
N GLY A 77 -32.56 -7.09 -14.09
CA GLY A 77 -32.70 -8.24 -14.98
C GLY A 77 -31.86 -8.08 -16.25
N PHE A 78 -31.06 -9.08 -16.52
CA PHE A 78 -30.69 -9.43 -17.89
C PHE A 78 -31.92 -10.13 -18.49
N GLU A 79 -32.38 -9.68 -19.67
CA GLU A 79 -33.41 -10.41 -20.40
C GLU A 79 -32.90 -11.82 -20.76
N GLU A 80 -33.68 -12.82 -20.37
CA GLU A 80 -33.57 -14.22 -20.80
C GLU A 80 -33.85 -14.33 -22.32
N VAL A 81 -33.56 -15.41 -23.06
CA VAL A 81 -34.28 -16.71 -23.10
C VAL A 81 -33.45 -17.74 -23.96
N PRO A 82 -33.89 -19.00 -24.18
CA PRO A 82 -33.53 -20.28 -23.51
C PRO A 82 -32.64 -21.20 -24.40
N THR A 83 -32.15 -22.40 -24.05
CA THR A 83 -32.89 -23.65 -23.78
C THR A 83 -31.92 -24.83 -23.53
N GLU A 84 -32.36 -25.77 -22.68
CA GLU A 84 -32.13 -27.23 -22.66
C GLU A 84 -30.77 -27.89 -22.35
N SER A 85 -30.76 -28.51 -21.15
CA SER A 85 -30.63 -29.97 -20.92
C SER A 85 -29.36 -30.76 -21.32
N GLN A 86 -28.83 -31.40 -20.26
CA GLN A 86 -28.20 -32.72 -20.16
C GLN A 86 -26.67 -32.91 -20.34
N LYS A 87 -26.09 -33.40 -19.23
CA LYS A 87 -25.19 -34.57 -19.11
C LYS A 87 -23.70 -34.47 -19.52
N LYS A 88 -22.88 -34.92 -18.56
CA LYS A 88 -21.77 -35.89 -18.68
C LYS A 88 -20.37 -35.35 -19.04
N SER A 89 -19.54 -35.33 -17.99
CA SER A 89 -18.26 -36.05 -17.88
C SER A 89 -17.03 -35.60 -18.69
N THR A 90 -15.90 -35.65 -17.98
CA THR A 90 -14.55 -36.03 -18.44
C THR A 90 -13.76 -35.10 -19.35
N LEU A 91 -12.77 -34.45 -18.72
CA LEU A 91 -11.34 -34.40 -19.08
C LEU A 91 -10.95 -34.95 -20.47
N SER A 92 -10.46 -34.06 -21.34
CA SER A 92 -9.16 -34.20 -22.01
C SER A 92 -8.80 -32.96 -22.83
N THR A 93 -7.62 -32.40 -22.56
CA THR A 93 -6.88 -31.41 -23.33
C THR A 93 -6.66 -31.85 -24.78
N PRO A 94 -6.58 -30.91 -25.74
CA PRO A 94 -5.30 -30.72 -26.42
C PRO A 94 -4.91 -29.24 -26.60
N CYS A 95 -3.59 -29.04 -26.70
CA CYS A 95 -2.91 -27.78 -26.92
C CYS A 95 -3.45 -26.93 -28.08
N GLY A 96 -3.39 -25.62 -27.90
CA GLY A 96 -3.56 -24.62 -28.96
C GLY A 96 -3.10 -23.26 -28.44
N ASP A 97 -1.90 -22.87 -28.86
CA ASP A 97 -1.30 -21.56 -28.63
C ASP A 97 -2.25 -20.41 -28.97
N GLY A 98 -2.26 -19.41 -28.11
CA GLY A 98 -3.08 -18.21 -28.24
C GLY A 98 -2.63 -17.15 -27.25
N SER A 99 -1.35 -16.78 -27.33
CA SER A 99 -0.79 -15.59 -26.69
C SER A 99 -1.66 -14.38 -27.01
N ALA A 100 -2.35 -13.84 -26.00
CA ALA A 100 -2.95 -12.52 -26.03
C ALA A 100 -2.43 -11.71 -24.84
N SER A 101 -1.16 -11.31 -25.00
CA SER A 101 -0.66 -9.97 -24.77
C SER A 101 -0.96 -9.30 -23.43
N LYS A 102 0.04 -9.42 -22.55
CA LYS A 102 0.50 -8.33 -21.70
C LYS A 102 0.63 -7.06 -22.55
N THR A 103 -0.32 -6.13 -22.44
CA THR A 103 -0.12 -4.76 -22.92
C THR A 103 0.48 -3.94 -21.80
N SER A 104 1.81 -3.98 -21.74
CA SER A 104 2.64 -2.91 -21.21
C SER A 104 2.43 -1.66 -22.07
N THR A 105 1.40 -0.88 -21.76
CA THR A 105 1.17 0.43 -22.36
C THR A 105 1.86 1.47 -21.48
N SER A 106 3.13 1.74 -21.79
CA SER A 106 3.81 2.99 -21.46
C SER A 106 3.05 4.12 -22.15
N SER A 107 2.04 4.67 -21.48
CA SER A 107 1.39 5.90 -21.93
C SER A 107 1.29 6.89 -20.77
N MET A 108 1.96 8.01 -20.99
CA MET A 108 1.90 9.26 -20.23
C MET A 108 0.62 9.44 -19.40
N PRO A 109 0.72 9.71 -18.09
CA PRO A 109 -0.32 10.47 -17.41
C PRO A 109 -0.29 11.90 -18.00
N LYS A 110 -1.26 12.23 -18.88
CA LYS A 110 -1.39 13.58 -19.47
C LYS A 110 -2.01 14.60 -18.51
N GLU A 111 -2.59 14.12 -17.41
CA GLU A 111 -3.37 14.94 -16.49
C GLU A 111 -2.73 14.96 -15.11
N PRO A 112 -2.80 16.10 -14.39
CA PRO A 112 -2.29 16.17 -13.03
C PRO A 112 -3.02 15.17 -12.13
N PRO A 113 -2.32 14.55 -11.16
CA PRO A 113 -2.93 13.52 -10.32
C PRO A 113 -4.12 14.06 -9.54
N THR A 114 -5.22 13.33 -9.55
CA THR A 114 -6.43 13.68 -8.80
C THR A 114 -6.33 13.27 -7.32
N ASN A 115 -5.56 12.24 -7.01
CA ASN A 115 -5.42 11.70 -5.65
C ASN A 115 -4.03 11.06 -5.42
N TRP A 116 -3.72 10.80 -4.15
CA TRP A 116 -2.45 10.20 -3.72
C TRP A 116 -2.11 8.88 -4.42
N PHE A 117 -3.09 7.96 -4.52
CA PHE A 117 -2.85 6.64 -5.08
C PHE A 117 -2.50 6.70 -6.56
N GLN A 118 -3.12 7.64 -7.29
CA GLN A 118 -2.82 7.91 -8.68
C GLN A 118 -1.42 8.48 -8.85
N LEU A 119 -1.03 9.46 -8.02
CA LEU A 119 0.33 10.00 -7.96
C LEU A 119 1.36 8.89 -7.71
N GLU A 120 1.17 8.06 -6.69
CA GLU A 120 2.13 7.01 -6.31
C GLU A 120 2.20 5.89 -7.36
N ARG A 121 1.08 5.54 -7.99
CA ARG A 121 1.04 4.59 -9.12
C ARG A 121 1.85 5.11 -10.29
N ASP A 122 1.60 6.35 -10.71
CA ASP A 122 2.28 6.96 -11.85
C ASP A 122 3.78 7.09 -11.57
N LEU A 123 4.16 7.54 -10.37
CA LEU A 123 5.57 7.61 -10.00
C LEU A 123 6.26 6.24 -10.01
N ARG A 124 5.56 5.17 -9.65
CA ARG A 124 6.11 3.81 -9.73
C ARG A 124 6.33 3.33 -11.16
N GLU A 125 5.53 3.82 -12.10
CA GLU A 125 5.69 3.53 -13.52
C GLU A 125 6.79 4.39 -14.16
N LEU A 126 6.91 5.65 -13.73
CA LEU A 126 7.89 6.61 -14.25
C LEU A 126 9.29 6.46 -13.64
N ILE A 127 9.41 5.88 -12.45
CA ILE A 127 10.68 5.68 -11.75
C ILE A 127 11.04 4.19 -11.83
N PRO A 128 12.14 3.83 -12.51
CA PRO A 128 12.57 2.45 -12.58
C PRO A 128 12.91 1.90 -11.18
N PRO A 129 12.70 0.60 -10.91
CA PRO A 129 12.95 0.01 -9.59
C PRO A 129 14.43 0.17 -9.20
N GLY A 130 14.68 0.87 -8.08
CA GLY A 130 16.02 1.20 -7.60
C GLY A 130 16.69 2.41 -8.30
N GLY A 131 15.94 3.15 -9.12
CA GLY A 131 16.44 4.28 -9.88
C GLY A 131 16.13 5.66 -9.28
N SER A 132 16.82 6.66 -9.81
CA SER A 132 16.57 8.08 -9.56
C SER A 132 15.37 8.59 -10.36
N LEU A 133 14.90 9.80 -10.03
CA LEU A 133 13.86 10.49 -10.80
C LEU A 133 14.25 10.63 -12.27
N THR A 134 13.37 10.15 -13.15
CA THR A 134 13.49 10.37 -14.59
C THR A 134 13.05 11.80 -14.93
N PRO A 135 13.52 12.39 -16.06
CA PRO A 135 13.08 13.73 -16.48
C PRO A 135 11.54 13.83 -16.60
N GLN A 136 10.90 12.75 -17.05
CA GLN A 136 9.45 12.67 -17.14
C GLN A 136 8.77 12.71 -15.76
N ALA A 137 9.33 12.04 -14.75
CA ALA A 137 8.83 12.12 -13.38
C ALA A 137 9.02 13.53 -12.79
N VAL A 138 10.10 14.23 -13.14
CA VAL A 138 10.35 15.62 -12.74
C VAL A 138 9.28 16.54 -13.31
N ASP A 139 9.01 16.45 -14.61
CA ASP A 139 7.97 17.25 -15.27
C ASP A 139 6.59 16.97 -14.69
N TYR A 140 6.28 15.69 -14.43
CA TYR A 140 5.02 15.27 -13.83
C TYR A 140 4.83 15.84 -12.41
N LEU A 141 5.83 15.76 -11.54
CA LEU A 141 5.79 16.35 -10.20
C LEU A 141 5.69 17.87 -10.24
N CYS A 142 6.38 18.51 -11.19
CA CYS A 142 6.33 19.95 -11.39
C CYS A 142 5.00 20.42 -12.00
N SER A 143 4.24 19.57 -12.67
CA SER A 143 2.90 19.90 -13.15
C SER A 143 1.89 20.16 -12.01
N LEU A 144 2.11 19.55 -10.84
CA LEU A 144 1.21 19.65 -9.70
C LEU A 144 1.31 21.04 -9.06
N LYS A 145 0.21 21.79 -9.04
CA LYS A 145 0.16 23.12 -8.41
C LYS A 145 0.14 23.04 -6.87
N PRO A 146 0.73 24.01 -6.16
CA PRO A 146 0.78 24.01 -4.70
C PRO A 146 -0.60 23.99 -4.03
N GLN A 147 -1.62 24.56 -4.67
CA GLN A 147 -3.01 24.53 -4.17
C GLN A 147 -3.58 23.11 -4.07
N ASN A 148 -3.07 22.18 -4.90
CA ASN A 148 -3.54 20.80 -4.96
C ASN A 148 -2.76 19.87 -4.02
N TYR A 149 -1.71 20.34 -3.33
CA TYR A 149 -0.92 19.49 -2.42
C TYR A 149 -1.77 18.96 -1.27
N GLY A 150 -2.71 19.77 -0.75
CA GLY A 150 -3.62 19.35 0.31
C GLY A 150 -4.57 18.23 -0.11
N THR A 151 -5.08 18.26 -1.34
CA THR A 151 -6.04 17.27 -1.86
C THR A 151 -5.35 16.00 -2.35
N VAL A 152 -4.21 16.14 -3.03
CA VAL A 152 -3.50 15.02 -3.65
C VAL A 152 -2.59 14.32 -2.65
N ILE A 153 -1.80 15.05 -1.88
CA ILE A 153 -0.80 14.48 -0.96
C ILE A 153 -1.36 14.46 0.46
N GLY A 154 -1.82 15.61 0.96
CA GLY A 154 -2.50 15.76 2.25
C GLY A 154 -1.81 15.02 3.39
N GLY A 155 -2.53 14.05 3.97
CA GLY A 155 -2.05 13.21 5.08
C GLY A 155 -1.17 12.03 4.66
N SER A 156 -0.88 11.85 3.36
CA SER A 156 -0.08 10.74 2.84
C SER A 156 1.38 11.12 2.56
N LEU A 157 1.81 12.34 2.94
CA LEU A 157 3.19 12.76 2.76
C LEU A 157 4.16 11.84 3.53
N THR A 158 5.08 11.23 2.80
CA THR A 158 6.19 10.41 3.32
C THR A 158 7.53 11.09 3.08
N SER A 159 8.58 10.69 3.80
CA SER A 159 9.96 11.16 3.57
C SER A 159 10.39 10.96 2.10
N SER A 160 10.19 9.76 1.55
CA SER A 160 10.52 9.46 0.15
C SER A 160 9.71 10.26 -0.87
N CYS A 161 8.47 10.65 -0.55
CA CYS A 161 7.68 11.53 -1.41
C CYS A 161 8.19 12.97 -1.33
N LEU A 162 8.47 13.46 -0.12
CA LEU A 162 9.03 14.78 0.14
C LEU A 162 10.38 14.96 -0.58
N GLY A 163 11.30 14.01 -0.42
CA GLY A 163 12.59 14.00 -1.09
C GLY A 163 12.49 13.98 -2.62
N ARG A 164 11.57 13.17 -3.16
CA ARG A 164 11.27 13.17 -4.61
C ARG A 164 10.76 14.53 -5.09
N LEU A 165 9.86 15.18 -4.35
CA LEU A 165 9.33 16.50 -4.68
C LEU A 165 10.42 17.58 -4.64
N ILE A 166 11.26 17.59 -3.60
CA ILE A 166 12.38 18.53 -3.45
C ILE A 166 13.37 18.37 -4.60
N THR A 167 13.76 17.13 -4.88
CA THR A 167 14.69 16.80 -5.97
C THR A 167 14.12 17.21 -7.32
N ALA A 168 12.82 16.98 -7.58
CA ALA A 168 12.16 17.41 -8.81
C ALA A 168 12.15 18.94 -8.96
N MET A 169 11.92 19.69 -7.88
CA MET A 169 11.97 21.16 -7.92
C MET A 169 13.38 21.69 -8.21
N GLY A 170 14.42 21.02 -7.70
CA GLY A 170 15.81 21.35 -8.00
C GLY A 170 16.19 21.06 -9.45
N ALA A 171 15.78 19.91 -9.96
CA ALA A 171 16.08 19.46 -11.33
C ALA A 171 15.25 20.16 -12.42
N SER A 172 14.11 20.74 -12.06
CA SER A 172 13.22 21.37 -13.03
C SER A 172 13.71 22.75 -13.47
N SER A 173 13.92 22.88 -14.78
CA SER A 173 14.20 24.15 -15.45
C SER A 173 12.92 24.94 -15.78
N SER A 174 11.74 24.37 -15.58
CA SER A 174 10.45 25.01 -15.94
C SER A 174 9.86 25.88 -14.83
N LEU A 175 10.34 25.72 -13.59
CA LEU A 175 9.84 26.46 -12.43
C LEU A 175 10.69 27.70 -12.15
N SER A 176 10.02 28.85 -11.99
CA SER A 176 10.68 30.08 -11.51
C SER A 176 11.03 29.97 -10.02
N LEU A 177 12.01 30.76 -9.56
CA LEU A 177 12.43 30.78 -8.14
C LEU A 177 11.26 31.06 -7.18
N SER A 178 10.34 31.94 -7.58
CA SER A 178 9.12 32.22 -6.81
C SER A 178 8.20 31.00 -6.72
N GLN A 179 8.06 30.23 -7.80
CA GLN A 179 7.24 29.01 -7.81
C GLN A 179 7.86 27.91 -6.95
N LYS A 180 9.19 27.77 -6.96
CA LYS A 180 9.91 26.84 -6.08
C LYS A 180 9.66 27.21 -4.61
N ALA A 181 9.77 28.48 -4.25
CA ALA A 181 9.50 28.98 -2.90
C ALA A 181 8.05 28.74 -2.46
N GLU A 182 7.06 29.04 -3.33
CA GLU A 182 5.65 28.80 -3.05
C GLU A 182 5.36 27.32 -2.78
N ARG A 183 5.95 26.42 -3.58
CA ARG A 183 5.80 24.97 -3.42
C ARG A 183 6.44 24.46 -2.13
N LEU A 184 7.65 24.91 -1.80
CA LEU A 184 8.30 24.57 -0.53
C LEU A 184 7.44 25.02 0.66
N LYS A 185 6.88 26.23 0.60
CA LYS A 185 5.96 26.74 1.62
C LYS A 185 4.68 25.89 1.71
N ALA A 186 4.11 25.51 0.58
CA ALA A 186 2.91 24.68 0.54
C ALA A 186 3.16 23.27 1.10
N LEU A 187 4.33 22.68 0.83
CA LEU A 187 4.74 21.40 1.42
C LEU A 187 4.90 21.50 2.94
N ALA A 188 5.51 22.58 3.42
CA ALA A 188 5.70 22.82 4.86
C ALA A 188 4.38 22.90 5.64
N ASN A 189 3.30 23.32 4.99
CA ASN A 189 1.97 23.43 5.61
C ASN A 189 1.16 22.11 5.61
N LEU A 190 1.70 21.00 5.07
CA LEU A 190 0.96 19.73 5.04
C LEU A 190 0.92 19.06 6.43
N PRO A 191 -0.17 18.36 6.79
CA PRO A 191 -0.35 17.79 8.14
C PRO A 191 0.75 16.83 8.61
N ARG A 192 1.46 16.18 7.68
CA ARG A 192 2.55 15.23 7.97
C ARG A 192 3.94 15.75 7.62
N PHE A 193 4.07 17.04 7.34
CA PHE A 193 5.34 17.63 6.94
C PHE A 193 6.44 17.42 7.99
N ASN A 194 6.21 17.79 9.25
CA ASN A 194 7.24 17.68 10.29
C ASN A 194 7.75 16.24 10.46
N VAL A 195 6.86 15.25 10.36
CA VAL A 195 7.23 13.83 10.45
C VAL A 195 8.02 13.40 9.20
N ALA A 196 7.57 13.80 8.02
CA ALA A 196 8.27 13.49 6.78
C ALA A 196 9.66 14.15 6.71
N TRP A 197 9.78 15.40 7.18
CA TRP A 197 11.03 16.14 7.25
C TRP A 197 12.00 15.58 8.29
N MET A 198 11.49 15.17 9.46
CA MET A 198 12.31 14.51 10.48
C MET A 198 12.93 13.20 9.96
N LEU A 199 12.19 12.48 9.11
CA LEU A 199 12.63 11.24 8.46
C LEU A 199 13.33 11.46 7.11
N ALA A 200 13.52 12.71 6.68
CA ALA A 200 14.18 13.03 5.42
C ALA A 200 15.67 12.69 5.48
N GLU A 201 16.21 12.23 4.35
CA GLU A 201 17.62 11.87 4.24
C GLU A 201 18.51 13.12 4.17
N ASP A 202 19.80 12.97 4.46
CA ASP A 202 20.75 14.09 4.38
C ASP A 202 20.85 14.66 2.95
N SER A 203 20.63 13.81 1.95
CA SER A 203 20.53 14.20 0.54
C SER A 203 19.37 15.18 0.29
N ASP A 204 18.22 14.93 0.89
CA ASP A 204 17.03 15.78 0.81
C ASP A 204 17.27 17.12 1.50
N ARG A 205 17.91 17.10 2.68
CA ARG A 205 18.26 18.32 3.43
C ARG A 205 19.21 19.21 2.63
N GLN A 206 20.27 18.62 2.07
CA GLN A 206 21.19 19.34 1.19
C GLN A 206 20.52 19.87 -0.07
N ALA A 207 19.51 19.17 -0.61
CA ALA A 207 18.76 19.65 -1.76
C ALA A 207 17.90 20.88 -1.42
N VAL A 208 17.28 20.91 -0.23
CA VAL A 208 16.59 22.10 0.28
C VAL A 208 17.55 23.26 0.49
N ASP A 209 18.72 23.03 1.09
CA ASP A 209 19.71 24.10 1.32
C ASP A 209 20.17 24.74 0.01
N ARG A 210 20.42 23.94 -1.03
CA ARG A 210 20.73 24.45 -2.38
C ARG A 210 19.60 25.30 -2.95
N LEU A 211 18.35 24.82 -2.84
CA LEU A 211 17.19 25.58 -3.27
C LEU A 211 17.04 26.91 -2.51
N LEU A 212 17.29 26.91 -1.20
CA LEU A 212 17.22 28.12 -0.37
C LEU A 212 18.33 29.13 -0.68
N GLN A 213 19.47 28.69 -1.20
CA GLN A 213 20.54 29.57 -1.70
C GLN A 213 20.19 30.19 -3.06
N GLU A 214 19.43 29.48 -3.91
CA GLU A 214 18.98 30.00 -5.21
C GLU A 214 17.82 30.99 -5.10
N ILE A 215 16.98 30.86 -4.07
CA ILE A 215 15.79 31.70 -3.86
C ILE A 215 16.18 33.06 -3.24
N PRO A 216 15.52 34.18 -3.63
CA PRO A 216 15.75 35.50 -3.03
C PRO A 216 15.64 35.49 -1.50
N ALA A 217 16.51 36.26 -0.84
CA ALA A 217 16.65 36.28 0.63
C ALA A 217 15.33 36.52 1.38
N GLU A 218 14.47 37.41 0.89
CA GLU A 218 13.19 37.73 1.52
C GLU A 218 12.26 36.50 1.65
N LEU A 219 12.25 35.63 0.64
CA LEU A 219 11.42 34.41 0.65
C LEU A 219 12.10 33.28 1.43
N SER A 220 13.43 33.17 1.32
CA SER A 220 14.18 32.07 1.91
C SER A 220 14.26 32.15 3.43
N GLU A 221 14.24 33.32 4.06
CA GLU A 221 14.22 33.44 5.53
C GLU A 221 12.97 32.82 6.15
N SER A 222 11.79 33.10 5.58
CA SER A 222 10.53 32.51 6.05
C SER A 222 10.49 30.99 5.90
N LEU A 223 11.16 30.47 4.87
CA LEU A 223 11.27 29.03 4.62
C LEU A 223 12.29 28.37 5.56
N LYS A 224 13.41 29.02 5.87
CA LYS A 224 14.41 28.48 6.80
C LYS A 224 13.80 28.16 8.16
N LEU A 225 12.87 28.99 8.64
CA LEU A 225 12.16 28.74 9.90
C LEU A 225 11.24 27.51 9.87
N LEU A 226 10.78 27.10 8.68
CA LEU A 226 9.90 25.94 8.50
C LEU A 226 10.68 24.62 8.36
N PHE A 227 11.96 24.67 8.00
CA PHE A 227 12.80 23.49 7.70
C PHE A 227 13.87 23.23 8.78
N VAL A 228 13.65 23.67 10.02
CA VAL A 228 14.55 23.46 11.18
C VAL A 228 14.39 22.06 11.77
#